data_AF-A0A932PJE5-F1
#
_entry.id   AF-A0A932PJE5-F1
#
_cell.length_a   1.000
_cell.length_b   1.000
_cell.length_c   1.000
_cell.angle_alpha   90.00
_cell.angle_beta   90.00
_cell.angle_gamma   90.00
#
_symmetry.space_group_name_H-M   'P 1'
#
loop_
_entity.id
_entity.type
_entity.pdbx_description
1 polymer ?
#
loop_
_entity_poly.entity_id
_entity_poly.type
_entity_poly.pdbx_seq_one_letter_code
_entity_poly.pdbx_strand_id
1 'polypeptide(L)'
;MKRLALWLALLNSLFVVAQANVGMRLPSVMVPKNNTNQCAATPSQSYPCVQDVDIDGVRFTTVGYDAHTRRIKYLFTQDQKFRTGGLRVGGLIDLAENEILPVAGWYTMGPRNKDGWRPIVGSFLEGTAIKSADGEAIDLTKPVAGKMHRFKIIAFDKGGV
;
A
#
# COMPACT_ATOMS: atom_id res chain seq x y z
N MET A 1 50.71 5.66 -24.38
CA MET A 1 50.07 4.81 -23.35
C MET A 1 48.62 5.23 -23.22
N LYS A 2 47.71 4.43 -23.78
CA LYS A 2 46.29 4.75 -24.01
C LYS A 2 45.47 3.49 -23.70
N ARG A 3 44.34 3.70 -23.01
CA ARG A 3 43.16 2.81 -22.85
C ARG A 3 43.30 1.66 -21.82
N LEU A 4 42.59 1.78 -20.70
CA LEU A 4 41.81 0.69 -20.07
C LEU A 4 41.08 1.22 -18.82
N ALA A 5 39.90 1.84 -19.00
CA ALA A 5 38.98 2.16 -17.90
C ALA A 5 37.57 2.31 -18.49
N LEU A 6 37.04 1.23 -19.04
CA LEU A 6 35.68 1.17 -19.56
C LEU A 6 35.16 -0.23 -19.25
N TRP A 7 33.89 -0.33 -18.85
CA TRP A 7 33.13 -1.55 -18.56
C TRP A 7 33.12 -2.05 -17.11
N LEU A 8 32.66 -1.20 -16.19
CA LEU A 8 31.85 -1.67 -15.05
C LEU A 8 30.48 -0.97 -15.07
N ALA A 9 29.80 -1.02 -16.23
CA ALA A 9 28.36 -0.88 -16.27
C ALA A 9 27.77 -2.20 -15.75
N LEU A 10 27.87 -2.40 -14.43
CA LEU A 10 27.20 -3.48 -13.73
C LEU A 10 25.72 -3.37 -14.09
N LEU A 11 25.27 -4.40 -14.82
CA LEU A 11 23.88 -4.70 -15.07
C LEU A 11 23.13 -4.60 -13.73
N ASN A 12 22.51 -3.45 -13.49
CA ASN A 12 21.32 -3.41 -12.64
C ASN A 12 20.24 -4.09 -13.46
N SER A 13 20.29 -5.42 -13.49
CA SER A 13 19.22 -6.26 -13.98
C SER A 13 17.96 -5.79 -13.29
N LEU A 14 17.14 -5.05 -14.05
CA LEU A 14 15.79 -4.68 -13.68
C LEU A 14 14.99 -5.98 -13.62
N PHE A 15 15.15 -6.72 -12.53
CA PHE A 15 14.19 -7.73 -12.15
C PHE A 15 12.90 -6.97 -11.86
N VAL A 16 12.06 -6.86 -12.90
CA VAL A 16 10.65 -6.52 -12.73
C VAL A 16 10.05 -7.70 -11.99
N VAL A 17 10.15 -7.67 -10.67
CA VAL A 17 9.45 -8.61 -9.81
C VAL A 17 7.97 -8.36 -10.08
N ALA A 18 7.28 -9.36 -10.64
CA ALA A 18 5.86 -9.25 -10.89
C ALA A 18 5.19 -8.97 -9.54
N GLN A 19 4.58 -7.79 -9.40
CA GLN A 19 3.95 -7.41 -8.14
C GLN A 19 2.53 -7.97 -8.12
N ALA A 20 2.13 -8.55 -6.98
CA ALA A 20 0.74 -8.98 -6.77
C ALA A 20 -0.22 -7.84 -7.12
N ASN A 21 -1.27 -8.17 -7.89
CA ASN A 21 -2.18 -7.19 -8.44
C ASN A 21 -3.63 -7.64 -8.30
N VAL A 22 -4.53 -6.68 -8.13
CA VAL A 22 -5.97 -6.93 -8.10
C VAL A 22 -6.39 -7.55 -9.43
N GLY A 23 -7.24 -8.57 -9.35
CA GLY A 23 -7.68 -9.38 -10.49
C GLY A 23 -6.82 -10.62 -10.77
N MET A 24 -5.58 -10.69 -10.27
CA MET A 24 -4.78 -11.92 -10.33
C MET A 24 -5.47 -13.04 -9.56
N ARG A 25 -5.25 -14.28 -9.98
CA ARG A 25 -5.83 -15.45 -9.30
C ARG A 25 -4.85 -16.00 -8.27
N LEU A 26 -5.30 -16.16 -7.03
CA LEU A 26 -4.51 -16.83 -6.00
C LEU A 26 -4.33 -18.31 -6.33
N PRO A 27 -3.10 -18.84 -6.20
CA PRO A 27 -2.84 -20.28 -6.20
C PRO A 27 -3.71 -20.97 -5.15
N SER A 28 -4.28 -22.13 -5.49
CA SER A 28 -5.12 -22.89 -4.54
C SER A 28 -4.35 -23.29 -3.29
N VAL A 29 -3.03 -23.48 -3.38
CA VAL A 29 -2.17 -23.80 -2.24
C VAL A 29 -2.07 -22.66 -1.22
N MET A 30 -2.33 -21.41 -1.64
CA MET A 30 -2.33 -20.25 -0.73
C MET A 30 -3.68 -20.08 -0.03
N VAL A 31 -4.75 -20.74 -0.51
CA VAL A 31 -6.10 -20.61 0.05
C VAL A 31 -6.42 -21.84 0.91
N PRO A 32 -6.56 -21.72 2.24
CA PRO A 32 -6.91 -22.84 3.09
C PRO A 32 -8.25 -23.47 2.65
N LYS A 33 -8.32 -24.81 2.63
CA LYS A 33 -9.53 -25.53 2.15
C LYS A 33 -10.80 -25.15 2.90
N ASN A 34 -10.70 -24.83 4.20
CA ASN A 34 -11.81 -24.44 5.06
C ASN A 34 -11.63 -23.00 5.57
N ASN A 35 -11.23 -22.09 4.69
CA ASN A 35 -11.01 -20.70 5.09
C ASN A 35 -12.34 -20.01 5.44
N THR A 36 -12.56 -19.76 6.72
CA THR A 36 -13.70 -19.01 7.24
C THR A 36 -13.37 -17.54 7.53
N ASN A 37 -12.11 -17.13 7.33
CA ASN A 37 -11.67 -15.77 7.62
C ASN A 37 -12.33 -14.76 6.67
N GLN A 38 -12.84 -13.68 7.24
CA GLN A 38 -13.34 -12.51 6.53
C GLN A 38 -12.53 -11.31 6.99
N CYS A 39 -11.95 -10.57 6.04
CA CYS A 39 -11.22 -9.34 6.34
C CYS A 39 -11.98 -8.17 5.73
N ALA A 40 -12.12 -7.10 6.52
CA ALA A 40 -12.55 -5.82 6.00
C ALA A 40 -11.49 -5.26 5.04
N ALA A 41 -11.91 -4.96 3.81
CA ALA A 41 -11.10 -4.29 2.80
C ALA A 41 -11.37 -2.78 2.78
N THR A 42 -12.61 -2.39 3.03
CA THR A 42 -13.05 -1.01 3.23
C THR A 42 -14.11 -1.01 4.35
N PRO A 43 -14.53 0.15 4.89
CA PRO A 43 -15.54 0.18 5.96
C PRO A 43 -16.87 -0.52 5.62
N SER A 44 -17.22 -0.63 4.35
CA SER A 44 -18.47 -1.23 3.89
C SER A 44 -18.28 -2.57 3.17
N GLN A 45 -17.05 -3.11 3.11
CA GLN A 45 -16.74 -4.29 2.31
C GLN A 45 -15.81 -5.25 3.04
N SER A 46 -16.21 -6.52 3.07
CA SER A 46 -15.38 -7.63 3.49
C SER A 46 -15.23 -8.65 2.37
N TYR A 47 -14.13 -9.38 2.41
CA TYR A 47 -13.87 -10.52 1.54
C TYR A 47 -13.33 -11.69 2.34
N PRO A 48 -13.54 -12.94 1.87
CA PRO A 48 -12.65 -14.04 2.21
C PRO A 48 -11.20 -13.59 2.05
N CYS A 49 -10.36 -13.89 3.03
CA CYS A 49 -9.01 -13.37 3.03
C CYS A 49 -7.98 -14.38 3.54
N VAL A 50 -6.75 -14.19 3.10
CA VAL A 50 -5.56 -14.77 3.72
C VAL A 50 -4.73 -13.65 4.29
N GLN A 51 -4.11 -13.89 5.43
CA GLN A 51 -3.29 -12.93 6.15
C GLN A 51 -1.84 -13.39 6.17
N ASP A 52 -0.93 -12.43 6.28
CA ASP A 52 0.50 -12.69 6.46
C ASP A 52 1.11 -13.66 5.41
N VAL A 53 0.79 -13.42 4.14
CA VAL A 53 1.24 -14.26 3.03
C VAL A 53 2.34 -13.57 2.22
N ASP A 54 3.38 -14.32 1.88
CA ASP A 54 4.41 -13.87 0.94
C ASP A 54 3.99 -14.14 -0.51
N ILE A 55 3.94 -13.08 -1.32
CA ILE A 55 3.67 -13.15 -2.76
C ILE A 55 4.78 -12.38 -3.46
N ASP A 56 5.58 -13.09 -4.28
CA ASP A 56 6.69 -12.52 -5.05
C ASP A 56 7.71 -11.75 -4.19
N GLY A 57 7.98 -12.25 -2.98
CA GLY A 57 8.97 -11.68 -2.06
C GLY A 57 8.49 -10.45 -1.27
N VAL A 58 7.22 -10.10 -1.39
CA VAL A 58 6.54 -9.10 -0.55
C VAL A 58 5.55 -9.81 0.37
N ARG A 59 5.62 -9.49 1.67
CA ARG A 59 4.64 -9.92 2.64
C ARG A 59 3.40 -9.03 2.60
N PHE A 60 2.27 -9.62 2.26
CA PHE A 60 0.95 -8.98 2.37
C PHE A 60 0.32 -9.33 3.71
N THR A 61 0.05 -8.30 4.50
CA THR A 61 -0.65 -8.44 5.77
C THR A 61 -2.08 -8.95 5.54
N THR A 62 -2.73 -8.47 4.48
CA THR A 62 -4.07 -8.95 4.08
C THR A 62 -4.18 -9.06 2.56
N VAL A 63 -4.71 -10.19 2.10
CA VAL A 63 -5.12 -10.40 0.71
C VAL A 63 -6.59 -10.86 0.69
N GLY A 64 -7.49 -9.96 0.31
CA GLY A 64 -8.90 -10.26 0.11
C GLY A 64 -9.15 -10.80 -1.31
N TYR A 65 -10.01 -11.81 -1.43
CA TYR A 65 -10.27 -12.47 -2.71
C TYR A 65 -11.73 -12.92 -2.87
N ASP A 66 -12.11 -13.18 -4.12
CA ASP A 66 -13.40 -13.74 -4.47
C ASP A 66 -13.45 -15.26 -4.21
N ALA A 67 -14.39 -15.73 -3.39
CA ALA A 67 -14.46 -17.13 -2.95
C ALA A 67 -14.52 -18.15 -4.10
N HIS A 68 -15.21 -17.81 -5.19
CA HIS A 68 -15.47 -18.74 -6.28
C HIS A 68 -14.31 -18.80 -7.27
N THR A 69 -13.76 -17.63 -7.61
CA THR A 69 -12.75 -17.50 -8.66
C THR A 69 -11.33 -17.47 -8.11
N ARG A 70 -11.16 -17.19 -6.82
CA ARG A 70 -9.88 -16.86 -6.15
C ARG A 70 -9.20 -15.61 -6.71
N ARG A 71 -9.94 -14.75 -7.41
CA ARG A 71 -9.37 -13.48 -7.90
C ARG A 71 -9.19 -12.51 -6.75
N ILE A 72 -8.00 -11.94 -6.65
CA ILE A 72 -7.65 -10.91 -5.66
C ILE A 72 -8.57 -9.69 -5.87
N LYS A 73 -9.17 -9.23 -4.79
CA LYS A 73 -10.05 -8.04 -4.73
C LYS A 73 -9.45 -6.93 -3.89
N TYR A 74 -8.57 -7.28 -2.96
CA TYR A 74 -7.94 -6.33 -2.06
C TYR A 74 -6.54 -6.80 -1.67
N LEU A 75 -5.61 -5.84 -1.60
CA LEU A 75 -4.25 -6.04 -1.12
C LEU A 75 -3.94 -4.97 -0.09
N PHE A 76 -3.32 -5.37 1.01
CA PHE A 76 -2.79 -4.47 2.01
C PHE A 76 -1.44 -4.99 2.50
N THR A 77 -0.44 -4.12 2.56
CA THR A 77 0.92 -4.46 2.98
C THR A 77 1.60 -3.34 3.75
N GLN A 78 2.35 -3.74 4.77
CA GLN A 78 3.26 -2.90 5.56
C GLN A 78 4.73 -3.33 5.36
N ASP A 79 5.00 -4.19 4.38
CA ASP A 79 6.35 -4.71 4.15
C ASP A 79 7.28 -3.58 3.69
N GLN A 80 8.41 -3.41 4.40
CA GLN A 80 9.44 -2.41 4.09
C GLN A 80 10.09 -2.64 2.72
N LYS A 81 9.98 -3.84 2.15
CA LYS A 81 10.45 -4.16 0.80
C LYS A 81 9.49 -3.65 -0.28
N PHE A 82 8.23 -3.36 0.05
CA PHE A 82 7.22 -2.97 -0.92
C PHE A 82 7.48 -1.58 -1.52
N ARG A 83 7.36 -1.48 -2.85
CA ARG A 83 7.59 -0.27 -3.64
C ARG A 83 6.57 -0.16 -4.76
N THR A 84 6.12 1.06 -5.07
CA THR A 84 5.21 1.34 -6.19
C THR A 84 5.28 2.81 -6.58
N GLY A 85 5.24 3.15 -7.87
CA GLY A 85 5.24 4.55 -8.33
C GLY A 85 6.36 5.44 -7.75
N GLY A 86 7.54 4.87 -7.46
CA GLY A 86 8.65 5.59 -6.79
C GLY A 86 8.52 5.74 -5.27
N LEU A 87 7.39 5.33 -4.70
CA LEU A 87 7.13 5.34 -3.26
C LEU A 87 7.51 3.99 -2.62
N ARG A 88 7.69 3.97 -1.30
CA ARG A 88 7.99 2.77 -0.50
C ARG A 88 7.42 2.89 0.91
N VAL A 89 7.16 1.75 1.56
CA VAL A 89 6.83 1.75 2.99
C VAL A 89 8.03 2.28 3.78
N GLY A 90 7.76 3.10 4.79
CA GLY A 90 8.76 3.83 5.57
C GLY A 90 9.34 5.06 4.88
N GLY A 91 9.03 5.28 3.59
CA GLY A 91 9.41 6.48 2.85
C GLY A 91 8.61 7.71 3.27
N LEU A 92 9.04 8.88 2.79
CA LEU A 92 8.34 10.14 2.97
C LEU A 92 7.57 10.51 1.69
N ILE A 93 6.43 11.16 1.84
CA ILE A 93 5.62 11.71 0.75
C ILE A 93 5.13 13.10 1.13
N ASP A 94 5.20 14.04 0.18
CA ASP A 94 4.61 15.37 0.33
C ASP A 94 3.17 15.32 -0.21
N LEU A 95 2.20 15.71 0.63
CA LEU A 95 0.78 15.71 0.29
C LEU A 95 0.15 17.05 0.68
N ALA A 96 -0.77 17.55 -0.14
CA ALA A 96 -1.61 18.67 0.27
C ALA A 96 -2.71 18.17 1.23
N GLU A 97 -3.10 18.99 2.21
CA GLU A 97 -4.16 18.59 3.18
C GLU A 97 -5.46 18.14 2.48
N ASN A 98 -5.81 18.74 1.34
CA ASN A 98 -7.01 18.41 0.56
C ASN A 98 -6.89 17.16 -0.34
N GLU A 99 -5.71 16.53 -0.42
CA GLU A 99 -5.49 15.25 -1.11
C GLU A 99 -5.55 14.06 -0.15
N ILE A 100 -5.60 14.34 1.15
CA ILE A 100 -5.63 13.34 2.21
C ILE A 100 -7.09 12.95 2.46
N LEU A 101 -7.36 11.64 2.37
CA LEU A 101 -8.67 11.06 2.62
C LEU A 101 -8.69 10.38 4.00
N PRO A 102 -9.21 11.04 5.05
CA PRO A 102 -9.50 10.37 6.31
C PRO A 102 -10.72 9.47 6.13
N VAL A 103 -10.58 8.19 6.49
CA VAL A 103 -11.73 7.29 6.59
C VAL A 103 -11.97 6.99 8.06
N ALA A 104 -13.10 7.49 8.57
CA ALA A 104 -13.45 7.38 9.98
C ALA A 104 -13.45 5.91 10.44
N GLY A 105 -12.77 5.63 11.55
CA GLY A 105 -12.62 4.27 12.09
C GLY A 105 -11.66 3.38 11.30
N TRP A 106 -10.91 3.93 10.34
CA TRP A 106 -10.01 3.18 9.46
C TRP A 106 -8.65 3.88 9.33
N TYR A 107 -8.15 4.02 8.11
CA TYR A 107 -6.87 4.66 7.79
C TYR A 107 -7.03 6.07 7.23
N THR A 108 -5.96 6.83 7.34
CA THR A 108 -5.77 8.08 6.61
C THR A 108 -4.91 7.81 5.38
N MET A 109 -5.47 8.06 4.20
CA MET A 109 -4.89 7.66 2.93
C MET A 109 -4.50 8.88 2.09
N GLY A 110 -3.43 8.76 1.32
CA GLY A 110 -3.13 9.68 0.22
C GLY A 110 -3.85 9.28 -1.08
N PRO A 111 -3.59 10.01 -2.17
CA PRO A 111 -4.19 9.73 -3.48
C PRO A 111 -3.70 8.40 -4.07
N ARG A 112 -4.53 7.80 -4.94
CA ARG A 112 -4.14 6.63 -5.74
C ARG A 112 -3.05 7.02 -6.75
N ASN A 113 -1.98 6.24 -6.83
CA ASN A 113 -0.99 6.38 -7.89
C ASN A 113 -1.48 5.76 -9.20
N LYS A 114 -0.69 5.89 -10.29
CA LYS A 114 -1.03 5.34 -11.62
C LYS A 114 -1.21 3.83 -11.63
N ASP A 115 -0.55 3.12 -10.71
CA ASP A 115 -0.66 1.67 -10.56
C ASP A 115 -1.89 1.27 -9.72
N GLY A 116 -2.65 2.24 -9.19
CA GLY A 116 -3.85 2.02 -8.39
C GLY A 116 -3.62 1.78 -6.89
N TRP A 117 -2.38 1.89 -6.41
CA TRP A 117 -2.04 1.80 -4.99
C TRP A 117 -2.29 3.13 -4.26
N ARG A 118 -2.78 3.10 -3.02
CA ARG A 118 -2.81 4.27 -2.13
C ARG A 118 -1.77 4.14 -1.04
N PRO A 119 -0.97 5.19 -0.76
CA PRO A 119 -0.19 5.23 0.46
C PRO A 119 -1.10 5.48 1.66
N ILE A 120 -0.83 4.79 2.75
CA ILE A 120 -1.45 5.07 4.05
C ILE A 120 -0.43 5.83 4.88
N VAL A 121 -0.84 6.98 5.42
CA VAL A 121 0.03 7.93 6.14
C VAL A 121 -0.33 8.08 7.62
N GLY A 122 -1.41 7.43 8.06
CA GLY A 122 -1.82 7.42 9.46
C GLY A 122 -2.96 6.45 9.72
N SER A 123 -3.30 6.27 10.99
CA SER A 123 -4.50 5.56 11.43
C SER A 123 -5.47 6.56 12.06
N PHE A 124 -6.75 6.43 11.73
CA PHE A 124 -7.81 7.25 12.32
C PHE A 124 -8.26 6.72 13.69
N LEU A 125 -7.63 5.65 14.21
CA LEU A 125 -7.87 5.15 15.57
C LEU A 125 -7.43 6.16 16.65
N GLU A 126 -6.56 7.11 16.30
CA GLU A 126 -6.02 8.12 17.22
C GLU A 126 -6.78 9.47 17.21
N GLY A 127 -7.89 9.56 16.46
CA GLY A 127 -8.72 10.75 16.34
C GLY A 127 -8.70 11.39 14.94
N THR A 128 -9.18 12.63 14.84
CA THR A 128 -9.28 13.38 13.57
C THR A 128 -7.96 14.02 13.12
N ALA A 129 -6.97 14.08 14.02
CA ALA A 129 -5.67 14.69 13.75
C ALA A 129 -4.64 13.63 13.34
N ILE A 130 -3.89 13.91 12.28
CA ILE A 130 -2.70 13.13 11.91
C ILE A 130 -1.44 13.93 12.19
N LYS A 131 -0.31 13.25 12.43
CA LYS A 131 0.99 13.91 12.58
C LYS A 131 1.78 13.82 11.29
N SER A 132 2.26 14.96 10.81
CA SER A 132 3.30 15.02 9.79
C SER A 132 4.65 14.53 10.35
N ALA A 133 5.62 14.35 9.45
CA ALA A 133 6.95 13.85 9.76
C ALA A 133 7.79 14.81 10.63
N ASP A 134 7.46 16.10 10.64
CA ASP A 134 8.03 17.13 11.53
C ASP A 134 7.29 17.26 12.87
N GLY A 135 6.21 16.50 13.06
CA GLY A 135 5.44 16.45 14.31
C GLY A 135 4.29 17.45 14.40
N GLU A 136 4.01 18.25 13.36
CA GLU A 136 2.81 19.09 13.31
C GLU A 136 1.55 18.20 13.34
N ALA A 137 0.60 18.55 14.21
CA ALA A 137 -0.70 17.93 14.26
C ALA A 137 -1.63 18.64 13.26
N ILE A 138 -2.23 17.87 12.35
CA ILE A 138 -3.03 18.38 11.24
C ILE A 138 -4.47 17.93 11.43
N ASP A 139 -5.38 18.89 11.61
CA ASP A 139 -6.81 18.65 11.73
C ASP A 139 -7.46 18.50 10.34
N LEU A 140 -7.75 17.26 9.95
CA LEU A 140 -8.35 16.96 8.65
C LEU A 140 -9.85 17.25 8.58
N THR A 141 -10.48 17.78 9.64
CA THR A 141 -11.88 18.25 9.57
C THR A 141 -12.02 19.59 8.85
N LYS A 142 -10.92 20.34 8.69
CA LYS A 142 -10.87 21.65 8.03
C LYS A 142 -9.62 21.78 7.15
N PRO A 143 -9.49 20.96 6.08
CA PRO A 143 -8.29 20.94 5.27
C PRO A 143 -8.07 22.28 4.54
N VAL A 144 -6.84 22.79 4.58
CA VAL A 144 -6.41 23.98 3.85
C VAL A 144 -5.88 23.56 2.48
N ALA A 145 -6.62 23.90 1.42
CA ALA A 145 -6.26 23.52 0.06
C ALA A 145 -4.83 23.99 -0.31
N GLY A 146 -4.02 23.06 -0.81
CA GLY A 146 -2.63 23.32 -1.22
C GLY A 146 -1.62 23.50 -0.08
N LYS A 147 -2.04 23.47 1.20
CA LYS A 147 -1.09 23.44 2.32
C LYS A 147 -0.40 22.08 2.33
N MET A 148 0.91 22.09 2.08
CA MET A 148 1.72 20.90 1.92
C MET A 148 2.29 20.42 3.24
N HIS A 149 2.27 19.12 3.44
CA HIS A 149 2.88 18.44 4.59
C HIS A 149 3.64 17.21 4.13
N ARG A 150 4.68 16.86 4.89
CA ARG A 150 5.45 15.64 4.65
C ARG A 150 4.99 14.54 5.60
N PHE A 151 4.68 13.36 5.08
CA PHE A 151 4.22 12.22 5.86
C PHE A 151 5.09 11.00 5.67
N LYS A 152 5.19 10.17 6.72
CA LYS A 152 5.74 8.83 6.60
C LYS A 152 4.67 7.89 6.06
N ILE A 153 5.00 7.14 5.01
CA ILE A 153 4.15 6.07 4.49
C ILE A 153 4.28 4.86 5.41
N ILE A 154 3.19 4.44 6.03
CA ILE A 154 3.17 3.31 6.98
C ILE A 154 2.66 2.01 6.34
N ALA A 155 1.88 2.11 5.26
CA ALA A 155 1.35 0.96 4.53
C ALA A 155 0.95 1.36 3.11
N PHE A 156 0.58 0.38 2.30
CA PHE A 156 -0.17 0.59 1.06
C PHE A 156 -1.38 -0.31 1.01
N ASP A 157 -2.43 0.19 0.36
CA ASP A 157 -3.56 -0.62 -0.05
C ASP A 157 -3.83 -0.51 -1.56
N LYS A 158 -4.54 -1.50 -2.09
CA LYS A 158 -5.03 -1.51 -3.47
C LYS A 158 -6.27 -2.38 -3.60
N GLY A 159 -7.20 -1.91 -4.42
CA GLY A 159 -8.53 -2.51 -4.54
C GLY A 159 -9.50 -1.94 -3.52
N GLY A 160 -10.50 -2.74 -3.15
CA GLY A 160 -11.77 -2.20 -2.65
C GLY A 160 -12.51 -1.45 -3.76
N VAL A 161 -13.84 -1.38 -3.71
CA VAL A 161 -14.61 -0.59 -4.70
C VAL A 161 -14.21 0.89 -4.61
#